data_AF-A0A1V5ZSM6-F1
#
_entry.id   AF-A0A1V5ZSM6-F1
#
_cell.length_a   1.000
_cell.length_b   1.000
_cell.length_c   1.000
_cell.angle_alpha   90.00
_cell.angle_beta   90.00
_cell.angle_gamma   90.00
#
_symmetry.space_group_name_H-M   'P 1'
#
loop_
_entity.id
_entity.type
_entity.pdbx_description
1 polymer ?
#
loop_
_entity_poly.entity_id
_entity_poly.type
_entity_poly.pdbx_seq_one_letter_code
_entity_poly.pdbx_strand_id
1 'polypeptide(L)'
;MIKTSHRARYRHTRTLQHHYVPSNNTIAQRAQNIKAILSPVLFYLDELPGLELRRESGWHDGGLCPFHADRHAGSFKINLDSGAFKCFACGVAGGDIIAFYRLRYCTDFMTALSDLEGRAGIWRR
;
A
#
# COMPACT_ATOMS: atom_id res chain seq x y z
N MET A 1 -23.98 16.42 -45.86
CA MET A 1 -22.66 16.00 -45.33
C MET A 1 -22.89 15.01 -44.21
N ILE A 2 -22.38 13.79 -44.39
CA ILE A 2 -22.58 12.61 -43.55
C ILE A 2 -21.58 12.65 -42.40
N LYS A 3 -22.04 12.50 -41.15
CA LYS A 3 -21.28 11.82 -40.08
C LYS A 3 -22.24 11.03 -39.19
N THR A 4 -22.46 9.79 -39.61
CA THR A 4 -22.59 8.62 -38.73
C THR A 4 -21.52 8.64 -37.64
N SER A 5 -21.85 8.18 -36.43
CA SER A 5 -20.98 7.38 -35.54
C SER A 5 -21.53 7.43 -34.11
N HIS A 6 -22.34 6.46 -33.71
CA HIS A 6 -21.97 5.23 -33.01
C HIS A 6 -22.32 5.30 -31.52
N ARG A 7 -23.43 4.62 -31.22
CA ARG A 7 -23.79 4.07 -29.92
C ARG A 7 -22.58 3.32 -29.34
N ALA A 8 -21.85 3.93 -28.40
CA ALA A 8 -20.92 3.19 -27.54
C ALA A 8 -21.72 2.69 -26.34
N ARG A 9 -22.22 1.45 -26.46
CA ARG A 9 -22.75 0.69 -25.34
C ARG A 9 -21.59 0.50 -24.37
N TYR A 10 -21.62 1.19 -23.23
CA TYR A 10 -20.70 0.89 -22.13
C TYR A 10 -21.03 -0.53 -21.65
N ARG A 11 -20.23 -1.48 -22.11
CA ARG A 11 -20.31 -2.88 -21.72
C ARG A 11 -20.00 -2.91 -20.23
N HIS A 12 -21.01 -3.21 -19.42
CA HIS A 12 -20.87 -3.60 -18.02
C HIS A 12 -19.75 -4.65 -17.94
N THR A 13 -18.56 -4.25 -17.53
CA THR A 13 -17.53 -5.19 -17.11
C THR A 13 -17.99 -5.75 -15.77
N ARG A 14 -18.64 -6.91 -15.88
CA ARG A 14 -18.85 -7.94 -14.85
C ARG A 14 -18.13 -7.60 -13.56
N THR A 15 -18.87 -7.04 -12.61
CA THR A 15 -18.49 -6.96 -11.20
C THR A 15 -17.99 -8.34 -10.79
N LEU A 16 -16.69 -8.47 -10.55
CA LEU A 16 -16.17 -9.57 -9.75
C LEU A 16 -16.85 -9.41 -8.40
N GLN A 17 -17.93 -10.15 -8.20
CA GLN A 17 -18.45 -10.44 -6.88
C GLN A 17 -17.32 -11.19 -6.18
N HIS A 18 -16.43 -10.44 -5.52
CA HIS A 18 -15.62 -10.97 -4.45
C HIS A 18 -16.63 -11.45 -3.41
N HIS A 19 -16.98 -12.73 -3.50
CA HIS A 19 -17.69 -13.41 -2.43
C HIS A 19 -16.79 -13.28 -1.20
N TYR A 20 -17.09 -12.30 -0.36
CA TYR A 20 -16.48 -12.15 0.94
C TYR A 20 -16.82 -13.41 1.74
N VAL A 21 -15.90 -14.37 1.74
CA VAL A 21 -15.94 -15.50 2.66
C VAL A 21 -15.48 -14.92 3.99
N PRO A 22 -16.33 -14.86 5.03
CA PRO A 22 -15.89 -14.39 6.33
C PRO A 22 -14.86 -15.41 6.83
N SER A 23 -13.58 -15.05 6.78
CA SER A 23 -12.60 -15.79 7.55
C SER A 23 -12.96 -15.55 9.02
N ASN A 24 -13.10 -16.61 9.83
CA ASN A 24 -13.32 -16.52 11.29
C ASN A 24 -12.10 -15.94 12.05
N ASN A 25 -11.30 -15.11 11.38
CA ASN A 25 -10.12 -14.47 11.91
C ASN A 25 -10.52 -13.23 12.72
N THR A 26 -10.02 -13.15 13.95
CA THR A 26 -10.03 -11.94 14.75
C THR A 26 -9.31 -10.80 14.03
N ILE A 27 -9.56 -9.55 14.46
CA ILE A 27 -8.90 -8.36 13.91
C ILE A 27 -7.37 -8.45 14.02
N ALA A 28 -6.85 -9.00 15.12
CA ALA A 28 -5.42 -9.22 15.29
C ALA A 28 -4.87 -10.24 14.28
N GLN A 29 -5.57 -11.35 14.08
CA GLN A 29 -5.20 -12.36 13.08
C GLN A 29 -5.23 -11.80 11.67
N ARG A 30 -6.24 -10.97 11.32
CA ARG A 30 -6.29 -10.28 10.02
C ARG A 30 -5.06 -9.42 9.78
N ALA A 31 -4.72 -8.55 10.75
CA ALA A 31 -3.54 -7.71 10.67
C ALA A 31 -2.24 -8.54 10.53
N GLN A 32 -2.15 -9.65 11.25
CA GLN A 32 -0.99 -10.54 11.18
C GLN A 32 -0.91 -11.28 9.84
N ASN A 33 -2.04 -11.71 9.29
CA ASN A 33 -2.12 -12.35 7.97
C ASN A 33 -1.69 -11.37 6.87
N ILE A 34 -2.14 -10.11 6.92
CA ILE A 34 -1.68 -9.08 5.98
C ILE A 34 -0.17 -8.94 6.03
N LYS A 35 0.40 -8.81 7.24
CA LYS A 35 1.86 -8.68 7.43
C LYS A 35 2.66 -9.91 7.00
N ALA A 36 2.05 -11.10 7.04
CA ALA A 36 2.69 -12.33 6.58
C ALA A 36 2.61 -12.51 5.06
N ILE A 37 1.57 -11.99 4.41
CA ILE A 37 1.33 -12.16 2.97
C ILE A 37 1.93 -11.01 2.16
N LEU A 38 1.84 -9.78 2.65
CA LEU A 38 2.42 -8.61 2.00
C LEU A 38 3.87 -8.42 2.43
N SER A 39 4.79 -8.64 1.49
CA SER A 39 6.19 -8.27 1.67
C SER A 39 6.32 -6.75 1.79
N PRO A 40 6.96 -6.20 2.83
CA PRO A 40 7.26 -4.78 2.91
C PRO A 40 8.10 -4.27 1.74
N VAL A 41 8.94 -5.13 1.15
CA VAL A 41 9.72 -4.82 -0.06
C VAL A 41 8.79 -4.46 -1.21
N LEU A 42 7.85 -5.35 -1.54
CA LEU A 42 6.88 -5.12 -2.61
C LEU A 42 5.99 -3.92 -2.29
N PHE A 43 5.67 -3.72 -1.01
CA PHE A 43 4.92 -2.57 -0.53
C PHE A 43 5.54 -1.24 -0.85
N TYR A 44 6.79 -1.08 -0.46
CA TYR A 44 7.44 0.20 -0.67
C TYR A 44 7.83 0.42 -2.13
N LEU A 45 8.05 -0.63 -2.93
CA LEU A 45 8.26 -0.49 -4.38
C LEU A 45 7.02 0.07 -5.11
N ASP A 46 5.81 -0.27 -4.67
CA ASP A 46 4.57 0.28 -5.23
C ASP A 46 4.27 1.69 -4.71
N GLU A 47 4.45 1.92 -3.40
CA GLU A 47 4.03 3.15 -2.73
C GLU A 47 5.05 4.30 -2.85
N LEU A 48 6.32 4.01 -3.15
CA LEU A 48 7.40 5.00 -3.23
C LEU A 48 8.02 5.02 -4.64
N PRO A 49 7.54 5.89 -5.54
CA PRO A 49 8.14 6.08 -6.84
C PRO A 49 9.61 6.48 -6.73
N GLY A 50 10.49 5.74 -7.39
CA GLY A 50 11.94 5.99 -7.37
C GLY A 50 12.67 5.41 -6.15
N LEU A 51 12.03 4.50 -5.40
CA LEU A 51 12.73 3.71 -4.40
C LEU A 51 13.80 2.82 -5.04
N GLU A 52 15.05 3.04 -4.66
CA GLU A 52 16.19 2.22 -5.08
C GLU A 52 16.66 1.33 -3.93
N LEU A 53 16.45 0.03 -4.09
CA LEU A 53 16.85 -0.95 -3.09
C LEU A 53 18.25 -1.50 -3.39
N ARG A 54 19.14 -1.38 -2.41
CA ARG A 54 20.50 -1.99 -2.47
C ARG A 54 20.55 -3.41 -1.91
N ARG A 55 19.55 -3.77 -1.10
CA ARG A 55 19.35 -5.07 -0.45
C ARG A 55 17.87 -5.18 -0.05
N GLU A 56 17.39 -6.39 0.20
CA GLU A 56 15.97 -6.65 0.46
C GLU A 56 15.61 -6.70 1.96
N SER A 57 16.51 -6.26 2.84
CA SER A 57 16.32 -6.30 4.30
C SER A 57 16.88 -5.09 5.03
N GLY A 58 16.42 -4.88 6.26
CA GLY A 58 16.88 -3.81 7.16
C GLY A 58 16.34 -2.43 6.83
N TRP A 59 17.01 -1.41 7.35
CA TRP A 59 16.68 0.00 7.12
C TRP A 59 17.27 0.52 5.81
N HIS A 60 16.47 1.32 5.10
CA HIS A 60 16.77 1.93 3.80
C HIS A 60 16.34 3.37 3.73
N ASP A 61 16.93 4.09 2.78
CA ASP A 61 16.41 5.37 2.34
C ASP A 61 15.15 5.17 1.51
N GLY A 62 14.04 5.77 1.94
CA GLY A 62 12.78 5.74 1.21
C GLY A 62 12.65 6.87 0.19
N GLY A 63 13.67 7.71 0.02
CA GLY A 63 13.64 8.85 -0.90
C GLY A 63 12.95 10.08 -0.28
N LEU A 64 12.04 10.68 -1.04
CA LEU A 64 11.24 11.81 -0.56
C LEU A 64 10.13 11.31 0.37
N CYS A 65 9.94 12.01 1.48
CA CYS A 65 8.84 11.68 2.40
C CYS A 65 7.48 11.90 1.72
N PRO A 66 6.58 10.91 1.72
CA PRO A 66 5.24 11.07 1.14
C PRO A 66 4.24 11.77 2.09
N PHE A 67 4.65 12.08 3.33
CA PHE A 67 3.78 12.64 4.37
C PHE A 67 3.90 14.17 4.54
N HIS A 68 4.86 14.80 3.86
CA HIS A 68 4.97 16.25 3.77
C HIS A 68 5.51 16.64 2.39
N ALA A 69 5.46 17.93 2.06
CA ALA A 69 6.05 18.44 0.81
C ALA A 69 7.58 18.45 0.90
N ASP A 70 8.19 17.27 0.80
CA ASP A 70 9.62 17.08 0.94
C ASP A 70 10.37 17.56 -0.31
N ARG A 71 11.57 18.10 -0.10
CA ARG A 71 12.43 18.65 -1.18
C ARG A 71 13.76 17.93 -1.30
N HIS A 72 14.18 17.23 -0.24
CA HIS A 72 15.48 16.59 -0.18
C HIS A 72 15.32 15.17 0.35
N ALA A 73 15.72 14.18 -0.45
CA ALA A 73 15.78 12.79 -0.02
C ALA A 73 16.82 12.63 1.11
N GLY A 74 16.66 11.58 1.92
CA GLY A 74 17.58 11.28 3.02
C GLY A 74 16.91 11.24 4.39
N SER A 75 15.80 11.95 4.57
CA SER A 75 15.11 12.03 5.87
C SER A 75 14.06 10.95 6.07
N PHE A 76 13.51 10.39 4.99
CA PHE A 76 12.51 9.34 5.07
C PHE A 76 13.18 7.96 5.05
N LYS A 77 13.04 7.18 6.12
CA LYS A 77 13.60 5.83 6.24
C LYS A 77 12.50 4.80 6.38
N ILE A 78 12.69 3.65 5.73
CA ILE A 78 11.80 2.49 5.77
C ILE A 78 12.57 1.26 6.24
N ASN A 79 11.90 0.33 6.89
CA ASN A 79 12.44 -0.97 7.26
C ASN A 79 11.73 -2.06 6.45
N LEU A 80 12.50 -2.85 5.70
CA LEU A 80 11.98 -3.87 4.81
C LEU A 80 11.62 -5.19 5.50
N ASP A 81 12.03 -5.38 6.76
CA ASP A 81 11.70 -6.58 7.54
C ASP A 81 10.39 -6.39 8.29
N SER A 82 10.24 -5.27 9.01
CA SER A 82 9.05 -4.98 9.83
C SER A 82 7.99 -4.18 9.10
N GLY A 83 8.34 -3.50 8.01
CA GLY A 83 7.50 -2.51 7.38
C GLY A 83 7.43 -1.18 8.12
N ALA A 84 8.22 -0.98 9.18
CA ALA A 84 8.27 0.28 9.90
C ALA A 84 8.81 1.43 9.04
N PHE A 85 8.50 2.66 9.40
CA PHE A 85 9.04 3.84 8.74
C PHE A 85 9.17 5.02 9.71
N LYS A 86 10.03 5.96 9.36
CA LYS A 86 10.21 7.22 10.09
C LYS A 86 10.73 8.30 9.15
N CYS A 87 10.09 9.47 9.18
CA CYS A 87 10.68 10.68 8.65
C CYS A 87 11.34 11.48 9.78
N PHE A 88 12.64 11.71 9.68
CA PHE A 88 13.36 12.51 10.67
C PHE A 88 13.13 14.02 10.51
N ALA A 89 12.59 14.47 9.36
CA ALA A 89 12.29 15.87 9.10
C ALA A 89 10.92 16.31 9.64
N CYS A 90 9.86 15.54 9.39
CA CYS A 90 8.50 15.88 9.85
C CYS A 90 8.03 15.07 11.08
N GLY A 91 8.81 14.09 11.53
CA GLY A 91 8.54 13.31 12.73
C GLY A 91 7.51 12.18 12.57
N VAL A 92 6.81 12.10 11.42
CA VAL A 92 5.85 11.02 11.16
C VAL A 92 6.57 9.66 11.19
N ALA A 93 5.99 8.70 11.88
CA ALA A 93 6.52 7.35 12.00
C ALA A 93 5.39 6.32 12.15
N GLY A 94 5.70 5.07 11.84
CA GLY A 94 4.81 3.93 12.04
C GLY A 94 5.60 2.63 12.16
N GLY A 95 4.98 1.63 12.81
CA GLY A 95 5.63 0.35 13.12
C GLY A 95 5.47 -0.74 12.05
N ASP A 96 4.55 -0.56 11.10
CA ASP A 96 4.28 -1.51 10.04
C ASP A 96 3.66 -0.83 8.80
N ILE A 97 3.49 -1.61 7.73
CA ILE A 97 2.89 -1.16 6.47
C ILE A 97 1.42 -0.72 6.64
N ILE A 98 0.71 -1.24 7.63
CA ILE A 98 -0.69 -0.85 7.91
C ILE A 98 -0.71 0.57 8.47
N ALA A 99 0.20 0.88 9.40
CA ALA A 99 0.38 2.25 9.90
C ALA A 99 0.75 3.22 8.79
N PHE A 100 1.64 2.83 7.87
CA PHE A 100 1.98 3.64 6.70
C PHE A 100 0.75 3.92 5.86
N TYR A 101 0.01 2.87 5.48
CA TYR A 101 -1.16 2.97 4.61
C TYR A 101 -2.22 3.92 5.19
N ARG A 102 -2.54 3.75 6.48
CA ARG A 102 -3.49 4.60 7.19
C ARG A 102 -3.12 6.07 7.16
N LEU A 103 -1.84 6.36 7.41
CA LEU A 103 -1.35 7.75 7.39
C LEU A 103 -1.32 8.31 5.98
N ARG A 104 -0.98 7.49 4.98
CA ARG A 104 -0.82 7.92 3.58
C ARG A 104 -2.15 8.24 2.93
N TYR A 105 -3.17 7.44 3.23
CA TYR A 105 -4.50 7.49 2.62
C TYR A 105 -5.59 8.01 3.56
N CYS A 106 -5.21 8.47 4.76
CA CYS A 106 -6.12 8.99 5.79
C CYS A 106 -7.26 8.03 6.14
N THR A 107 -6.96 6.74 6.25
CA THR A 107 -7.95 5.68 6.54
C THR A 107 -7.90 5.25 8.00
N ASP A 108 -9.06 4.83 8.52
CA ASP A 108 -9.11 4.11 9.79
C ASP A 108 -8.54 2.69 9.64
N PHE A 109 -8.35 2.01 10.77
CA PHE A 109 -7.70 0.70 10.79
C PHE A 109 -8.49 -0.37 10.03
N MET A 110 -9.82 -0.39 10.15
CA MET A 110 -10.65 -1.42 9.53
C MET A 110 -10.73 -1.26 8.02
N THR A 111 -10.80 -0.02 7.56
CA THR A 111 -10.72 0.32 6.13
C THR A 111 -9.37 -0.10 5.56
N ALA A 112 -8.26 0.29 6.21
CA ALA A 112 -6.91 -0.10 5.77
C ALA A 112 -6.70 -1.62 5.71
N LEU A 113 -7.21 -2.38 6.70
CA LEU A 113 -7.14 -3.85 6.66
C LEU A 113 -7.86 -4.39 5.42
N SER A 114 -9.07 -3.91 5.15
CA SER A 114 -9.91 -4.42 4.06
C SER A 114 -9.31 -4.08 2.69
N ASP A 115 -8.76 -2.86 2.54
CA ASP A 115 -8.08 -2.44 1.31
C ASP A 115 -6.81 -3.25 1.06
N LEU A 116 -5.97 -3.45 2.09
CA LEU A 116 -4.73 -4.21 1.99
C LEU A 116 -4.98 -5.70 1.76
N GLU A 117 -6.04 -6.29 2.35
CA GLU A 117 -6.47 -7.66 2.05
C GLU A 117 -6.86 -7.82 0.58
N GLY A 118 -7.58 -6.85 0.00
CA GLY A 118 -7.92 -6.83 -1.42
C GLY A 118 -6.70 -6.71 -2.33
N ARG A 119 -5.71 -5.90 -1.94
CA ARG A 119 -4.45 -5.72 -2.68
C ARG A 119 -3.48 -6.89 -2.55
N ALA A 120 -3.50 -7.63 -1.43
CA ALA A 120 -2.65 -8.79 -1.21
C ALA A 120 -2.84 -9.91 -2.25
N GLY A 121 -4.00 -9.98 -2.91
CA GLY A 121 -4.23 -10.88 -4.04
C GLY A 121 -3.49 -10.47 -5.32
N ILE A 122 -3.17 -9.18 -5.48
CA ILE A 122 -2.51 -8.61 -6.67
C ILE A 122 -0.98 -8.79 -6.58
N TRP A 123 -0.43 -8.82 -5.37
CA TRP A 123 1.01 -8.79 -5.11
C TRP A 123 1.64 -10.17 -4.88
N ARG A 124 0.87 -11.24 -5.10
CA ARG A 124 1.41 -12.58 -5.33
C ARG A 124 1.77 -12.71 -6.81
N ARG A 125 2.98 -12.33 -7.21
CA ARG A 125 3.51 -12.70 -8.52
C ARG A 125 4.92 -13.25 -8.38
#